data_AF-A0A154BWM4-F1
#
_entry.id   AF-A0A154BWM4-F1
#
_cell.length_a   1.000
_cell.length_b   1.000
_cell.length_c   1.000
_cell.angle_alpha   90.00
_cell.angle_beta   90.00
_cell.angle_gamma   90.00
#
_symmetry.space_group_name_H-M   'P 1'
#
loop_
_entity.id
_entity.type
_entity.pdbx_description
1 polymer ?
#
loop_
_entity_poly.entity_id
_entity_poly.type
_entity_poly.pdbx_seq_one_letter_code
_entity_poly.pdbx_strand_id
1 'polypeptide(L)'
;MLLRIGDKLINRQKIYRTVDQILSLRCQGLSQQEVANQVGVDRTVISRLENMGEVRKGKTVALIGFPIHNCEELQQVARQEGIDYCLLLTEKQRWQFLQEKSGVELFDAIMRIIAEIRSNDTVIILGSNMRIKLIEAMLDKEVIGVQIGESPIAEDKYLEPAILRDIVRKIR
;
A
#
# COMPACT_ATOMS: atom_id res chain seq x y z
N MET A 1 35.38 10.37 16.62
CA MET A 1 35.52 11.12 17.89
C MET A 1 35.39 10.16 19.06
N LEU A 2 36.24 10.30 20.09
CA LEU A 2 36.16 9.50 21.30
C LEU A 2 35.22 10.16 22.31
N LEU A 3 34.40 9.36 22.97
CA LEU A 3 33.44 9.81 23.98
C LEU A 3 33.72 9.07 25.28
N ARG A 4 33.73 9.79 26.40
CA ARG A 4 33.90 9.16 27.72
C ARG A 4 32.56 9.05 28.41
N ILE A 5 32.18 7.83 28.76
CA ILE A 5 30.89 7.52 29.38
C ILE A 5 31.20 6.67 30.61
N GLY A 6 31.07 7.26 31.79
CA GLY A 6 31.61 6.71 33.03
C GLY A 6 33.09 6.39 32.87
N ASP A 7 33.46 5.15 33.18
CA ASP A 7 34.86 4.71 33.11
C ASP A 7 35.28 4.30 31.69
N LYS A 8 34.35 4.21 30.74
CA LYS A 8 34.61 3.70 29.38
C LYS A 8 34.96 4.82 28.41
N LEU A 9 35.94 4.56 27.56
CA LEU A 9 36.26 5.38 26.41
C LEU A 9 35.72 4.71 25.13
N ILE A 10 34.75 5.34 24.49
CA ILE A 10 33.99 4.82 23.36
C ILE A 10 34.45 5.50 22.07
N ASN A 11 34.61 4.73 20.99
CA ASN A 11 34.83 5.29 19.65
C ASN A 11 33.53 5.37 18.86
N ARG A 12 32.95 6.57 18.77
CA ARG A 12 31.67 6.80 18.06
C ARG A 12 31.75 6.41 16.58
N GLN A 13 32.88 6.65 15.93
CA GLN A 13 33.02 6.38 14.49
C GLN A 13 32.93 4.87 14.20
N LYS A 14 33.48 4.04 15.09
CA LYS A 14 33.44 2.58 14.94
C LYS A 14 32.00 2.06 15.05
N ILE A 15 31.21 2.63 15.95
CA ILE A 15 29.80 2.25 16.13
C ILE A 15 29.00 2.50 14.84
N TYR A 16 29.10 3.69 14.25
CA TYR A 16 28.37 3.99 13.01
C TYR A 16 28.75 3.08 11.84
N ARG A 17 30.06 2.85 11.63
CA ARG A 17 30.52 1.89 10.61
C ARG A 17 29.96 0.48 10.81
N THR A 18 29.81 0.08 12.08
CA THR A 18 29.26 -1.25 12.42
C THR A 18 27.76 -1.30 12.14
N VAL A 19 27.01 -0.23 12.43
CA VAL A 19 25.59 -0.09 12.09
C VAL A 19 25.38 -0.13 10.58
N ASP A 20 26.18 0.61 9.82
CA ASP A 20 26.12 0.60 8.35
C ASP A 20 26.39 -0.80 7.80
N GLN A 21 27.38 -1.51 8.35
CA GLN A 21 27.70 -2.88 7.98
C GLN A 21 26.55 -3.85 8.29
N ILE A 22 25.91 -3.72 9.47
CA ILE A 22 24.75 -4.53 9.85
C ILE A 22 23.61 -4.36 8.84
N LEU A 23 23.24 -3.12 8.50
CA LEU A 23 22.16 -2.84 7.55
C LEU A 23 22.52 -3.35 6.15
N SER A 24 23.78 -3.17 5.71
CA SER A 24 24.26 -3.67 4.42
C SER A 24 24.13 -5.20 4.29
N LEU A 25 24.54 -5.97 5.31
CA LEU A 25 24.41 -7.43 5.31
C LEU A 25 22.94 -7.89 5.37
N ARG A 26 22.09 -7.16 6.09
CA ARG A 26 20.65 -7.44 6.12
C ARG A 26 19.97 -7.18 4.77
N CYS A 27 20.38 -6.14 4.06
CA CYS A 27 19.94 -5.89 2.68
C CYS A 27 20.40 -6.97 1.70
N GLN A 28 21.55 -7.61 1.96
CA GLN A 28 22.04 -8.75 1.17
C GLN A 28 21.27 -10.05 1.43
N GLY A 29 20.24 -10.03 2.29
CA GLY A 29 19.31 -11.14 2.52
C GLY A 29 19.70 -12.08 3.66
N LEU A 30 20.85 -11.86 4.30
CA LEU A 30 21.25 -12.65 5.47
C LEU A 30 20.27 -12.45 6.61
N SER A 31 19.94 -13.50 7.35
CA SER A 31 19.02 -13.41 8.49
C SER A 31 19.62 -12.60 9.65
N GLN A 32 18.76 -12.06 10.51
CA GLN A 32 19.20 -11.29 11.68
C GLN A 32 20.16 -12.08 12.57
N GLN A 33 19.98 -13.40 12.67
CA GLN A 33 20.80 -14.27 13.51
C GLN A 33 22.20 -14.48 12.91
N GLU A 34 22.31 -14.62 11.60
CA GLU A 34 23.59 -14.76 10.90
C GLU A 34 24.43 -13.48 10.99
N VAL A 35 23.80 -12.32 10.76
CA VAL A 35 24.47 -11.01 10.87
C VAL A 35 24.94 -10.74 12.30
N ALA A 36 24.11 -11.07 13.30
CA ALA A 36 24.45 -10.94 14.71
C ALA A 36 25.71 -11.75 15.09
N ASN A 37 25.78 -13.01 14.65
CA ASN A 37 26.94 -13.88 14.87
C ASN A 37 28.20 -13.32 14.19
N GLN A 38 28.06 -12.76 12.99
CA GLN A 38 29.19 -12.26 12.21
C GLN A 38 29.77 -10.94 12.75
N VAL A 39 28.92 -10.07 13.28
CA VAL A 39 29.31 -8.78 13.87
C VAL A 39 29.65 -8.91 15.36
N GLY A 40 29.27 -10.01 16.01
CA GLY A 40 29.58 -10.31 17.41
C GLY A 40 28.68 -9.58 18.39
N VAL A 41 27.38 -9.48 18.07
CA VAL A 41 26.35 -8.89 18.94
C VAL A 41 25.16 -9.83 19.04
N ASP A 42 24.24 -9.59 19.97
CA ASP A 42 23.01 -10.38 20.06
C ASP A 42 22.03 -10.04 18.92
N ARG A 43 21.27 -11.03 18.44
CA ARG A 43 20.22 -10.86 17.40
C ARG A 43 19.22 -9.76 17.76
N THR A 44 18.88 -9.62 19.03
CA THR A 44 17.93 -8.61 19.51
C THR A 44 18.42 -7.19 19.26
N VAL A 45 19.73 -6.95 19.25
CA VAL A 45 20.32 -5.65 18.90
C VAL A 45 20.06 -5.31 17.43
N ILE A 46 20.21 -6.29 16.53
CA ILE A 46 19.93 -6.13 15.09
C ILE A 46 18.45 -5.79 14.87
N SER A 47 17.55 -6.56 15.49
CA SER A 47 16.11 -6.33 15.37
C SER A 47 15.68 -4.97 15.93
N ARG A 48 16.24 -4.55 17.06
CA ARG A 48 15.92 -3.24 17.65
C ARG A 48 16.46 -2.08 16.81
N LEU A 49 17.65 -2.24 16.24
CA LEU A 49 18.24 -1.25 15.34
C LEU A 49 17.38 -1.05 14.08
N GLU A 50 16.93 -2.12 13.43
CA GLU A 50 16.00 -2.05 12.28
C GLU A 50 14.70 -1.34 12.67
N ASN A 51 14.11 -1.70 13.81
CA ASN A 51 12.88 -1.08 14.30
C ASN A 51 13.07 0.41 14.68
N MET A 52 14.26 0.80 15.16
CA MET A 52 14.56 2.21 15.50
C MET A 52 14.64 3.11 14.26
N GLY A 53 14.96 2.55 13.09
CA GLY A 53 14.97 3.26 11.81
C GLY A 53 13.75 2.97 10.93
N GLU A 54 12.75 2.25 11.43
CA GLU A 54 11.57 1.84 10.68
C GLU A 54 10.63 3.04 10.45
N VAL A 55 10.45 3.43 9.18
CA VAL A 55 9.52 4.53 8.80
C VAL A 55 8.13 3.99 8.44
N ARG A 56 8.02 2.76 7.93
CA ARG A 56 6.73 2.08 7.69
C ARG A 56 6.88 0.55 7.61
N LYS A 57 5.86 -0.18 8.08
CA LYS A 57 5.66 -1.63 7.87
C LYS A 57 4.31 -1.85 7.18
N GLY A 58 4.28 -2.61 6.08
CA GLY A 58 3.06 -3.02 5.37
C GLY A 58 2.82 -2.31 4.04
N LYS A 59 2.26 -3.07 3.07
CA LYS A 59 1.91 -2.60 1.72
C LYS A 59 0.79 -1.54 1.76
N THR A 60 0.90 -0.48 0.96
CA THR A 60 -0.19 0.49 0.71
C THR A 60 -1.29 -0.15 -0.14
N VAL A 61 -2.56 0.11 0.19
CA VAL A 61 -3.71 -0.46 -0.52
C VAL A 61 -4.63 0.65 -1.05
N ALA A 62 -4.93 0.61 -2.35
CA ALA A 62 -5.98 1.42 -2.96
C ALA A 62 -7.22 0.56 -3.25
N LEU A 63 -8.42 1.13 -3.07
CA LEU A 63 -9.70 0.54 -3.46
C LEU A 63 -10.38 1.42 -4.51
N ILE A 64 -10.73 0.84 -5.65
CA ILE A 64 -11.43 1.52 -6.73
C ILE A 64 -12.63 0.70 -7.16
N GLY A 65 -13.77 1.33 -7.41
CA GLY A 65 -14.96 0.60 -7.84
C GLY A 65 -16.06 1.47 -8.41
N PHE A 66 -16.63 1.02 -9.52
CA PHE A 66 -17.83 1.63 -10.12
C PHE A 66 -18.46 0.68 -11.15
N PRO A 67 -19.80 0.65 -11.30
CA PRO A 67 -20.80 1.36 -10.49
C PRO A 67 -21.19 0.57 -9.22
N ILE A 68 -21.17 1.22 -8.05
CA ILE A 68 -21.44 0.58 -6.74
C ILE A 68 -22.64 1.24 -6.05
N HIS A 69 -23.57 0.42 -5.55
CA HIS A 69 -24.76 0.92 -4.86
C HIS A 69 -24.46 1.40 -3.43
N ASN A 70 -23.74 0.61 -2.64
CA ASN A 70 -23.47 0.85 -1.23
C ASN A 70 -22.09 1.49 -0.98
N CYS A 71 -21.76 2.55 -1.72
CA CYS A 71 -20.47 3.24 -1.63
C CYS A 71 -20.09 3.64 -0.20
N GLU A 72 -21.01 4.22 0.57
CA GLU A 72 -20.74 4.70 1.93
C GLU A 72 -20.36 3.57 2.89
N GLU A 73 -21.07 2.44 2.78
CA GLU A 73 -20.83 1.25 3.60
C GLU A 73 -19.43 0.67 3.32
N LEU A 74 -19.07 0.54 2.03
CA LEU A 74 -17.75 0.06 1.63
C LEU A 74 -16.63 1.06 1.96
N GLN A 75 -16.88 2.36 1.85
CA GLN A 75 -15.92 3.39 2.30
C GLN A 75 -15.67 3.31 3.81
N GLN A 76 -16.70 3.02 4.59
CA GLN A 76 -16.55 2.81 6.03
C GLN A 76 -15.69 1.58 6.33
N VAL A 77 -15.92 0.46 5.63
CA VAL A 77 -15.06 -0.74 5.75
C VAL A 77 -13.63 -0.45 5.30
N ALA A 78 -13.44 0.22 4.18
CA ALA A 78 -12.13 0.62 3.66
C ALA A 78 -11.35 1.43 4.71
N ARG A 79 -12.00 2.42 5.33
CA ARG A 79 -11.39 3.24 6.39
C ARG A 79 -11.06 2.42 7.64
N GLN A 80 -11.95 1.51 8.07
CA GLN A 80 -11.75 0.66 9.23
C GLN A 80 -10.60 -0.33 9.05
N GLU A 81 -10.46 -0.90 7.85
CA GLU A 81 -9.39 -1.84 7.50
C GLU A 81 -8.11 -1.12 7.02
N GLY A 82 -8.10 0.23 7.05
CA GLY A 82 -6.93 1.08 6.83
C GLY A 82 -6.48 1.21 5.38
N ILE A 83 -7.38 1.09 4.41
CA ILE A 83 -7.10 1.35 2.99
C ILE A 83 -6.63 2.81 2.81
N ASP A 84 -5.52 3.00 2.11
CA ASP A 84 -4.81 4.28 1.98
C ASP A 84 -5.50 5.23 0.98
N TYR A 85 -6.13 4.67 -0.07
CA TYR A 85 -6.90 5.44 -1.05
C TYR A 85 -8.20 4.73 -1.42
N CYS A 86 -9.32 5.45 -1.49
CA CYS A 86 -10.63 4.88 -1.80
C CYS A 86 -11.40 5.76 -2.80
N LEU A 87 -11.75 5.19 -3.95
CA LEU A 87 -12.60 5.82 -4.97
C LEU A 87 -13.73 4.86 -5.35
N LEU A 88 -14.92 5.07 -4.78
CA LEU A 88 -16.12 4.32 -5.09
C LEU A 88 -17.19 5.26 -5.61
N LEU A 89 -17.78 4.93 -6.77
CA LEU A 89 -18.81 5.76 -7.40
C LEU A 89 -20.03 4.90 -7.78
N THR A 90 -21.21 5.44 -7.54
CA THR A 90 -22.44 5.05 -8.23
C THR A 90 -22.37 5.46 -9.71
N GLU A 91 -23.24 4.90 -10.53
CA GLU A 91 -23.40 5.29 -11.93
C GLU A 91 -23.76 6.76 -12.06
N LYS A 92 -24.64 7.27 -11.19
CA LYS A 92 -25.00 8.70 -11.16
C LYS A 92 -23.78 9.58 -10.88
N GLN A 93 -22.99 9.24 -9.85
CA GLN A 93 -21.78 10.00 -9.50
C GLN A 93 -20.71 9.91 -10.60
N ARG A 94 -20.60 8.76 -11.28
CA ARG A 94 -19.71 8.58 -12.44
C ARG A 94 -20.08 9.53 -13.57
N TRP A 95 -21.36 9.64 -13.91
CA TRP A 95 -21.83 10.59 -14.93
C TRP A 95 -21.63 12.04 -14.52
N GLN A 96 -21.91 12.37 -13.25
CA GLN A 96 -21.68 13.70 -12.71
C GLN A 96 -20.19 14.10 -12.82
N PHE A 97 -19.28 13.19 -12.47
CA PHE A 97 -17.84 13.40 -12.60
C PHE A 97 -17.40 13.70 -14.04
N LEU A 98 -18.05 13.09 -15.03
CA LEU A 98 -17.76 13.29 -16.46
C LEU A 98 -18.38 14.57 -17.03
N GLN A 99 -19.60 14.94 -16.61
CA GLN A 99 -20.38 16.03 -17.21
C GLN A 99 -20.07 17.40 -16.61
N GLU A 100 -19.66 17.47 -15.34
CA GLU A 100 -19.41 18.73 -14.64
C GLU A 100 -18.02 19.32 -14.93
N LYS A 101 -17.17 18.64 -15.71
CA LYS A 101 -15.79 19.05 -15.99
C LYS A 101 -15.61 19.39 -17.46
N SER A 102 -14.85 20.47 -17.72
CA SER A 102 -14.30 20.69 -19.05
C SER A 102 -13.32 19.57 -19.43
N GLY A 103 -13.03 19.41 -20.71
CA GLY A 103 -12.14 18.34 -21.18
C GLY A 103 -10.75 18.37 -20.54
N VAL A 104 -10.20 19.56 -20.29
CA VAL A 104 -8.89 19.74 -19.63
C VAL A 104 -8.97 19.36 -18.15
N GLU A 105 -10.01 19.82 -17.44
CA GLU A 105 -10.21 19.50 -16.03
C GLU A 105 -10.45 18.00 -15.80
N LEU A 106 -11.16 17.35 -16.72
CA LEU A 106 -11.39 15.91 -16.67
C LEU A 106 -10.07 15.15 -16.87
N PHE A 107 -9.26 15.57 -17.84
CA PHE A 107 -7.94 14.98 -18.07
C PHE A 107 -7.04 15.10 -16.84
N ASP A 108 -6.94 16.29 -16.24
CA ASP A 108 -6.13 16.52 -15.04
C ASP A 108 -6.62 15.68 -13.85
N ALA A 109 -7.94 15.57 -13.68
CA ALA A 109 -8.53 14.74 -12.62
C ALA A 109 -8.19 13.25 -12.82
N ILE A 110 -8.29 12.73 -14.04
CA ILE A 110 -7.93 11.35 -14.36
C ILE A 110 -6.44 11.10 -14.10
N MET A 111 -5.56 12.01 -14.52
CA MET A 111 -4.12 11.88 -14.30
C MET A 111 -3.77 11.85 -12.81
N ARG A 112 -4.45 12.65 -11.97
CA ARG A 112 -4.28 12.60 -10.50
C ARG A 112 -4.75 11.28 -9.91
N ILE A 113 -5.91 10.77 -10.32
CA ILE A 113 -6.42 9.47 -9.87
C ILE A 113 -5.43 8.36 -10.22
N ILE A 114 -4.94 8.33 -11.46
CA ILE A 114 -3.94 7.34 -11.90
C ILE A 114 -2.66 7.46 -11.06
N ALA A 115 -2.16 8.67 -10.81
CA ALA A 115 -0.96 8.88 -9.99
C ALA A 115 -1.14 8.34 -8.56
N GLU A 116 -2.30 8.59 -7.95
CA GLU A 116 -2.61 8.13 -6.60
C GLU A 116 -2.74 6.61 -6.53
N ILE A 117 -3.43 5.99 -7.47
CA ILE A 117 -3.50 4.52 -7.56
C ILE A 117 -2.10 3.92 -7.78
N ARG A 118 -1.27 4.61 -8.58
CA ARG A 118 0.11 4.19 -8.86
C ARG A 118 1.07 4.37 -7.67
N SER A 119 0.73 5.14 -6.64
CA SER A 119 1.53 5.24 -5.41
C SER A 119 1.30 4.09 -4.42
N ASN A 120 0.24 3.28 -4.63
CA ASN A 120 -0.15 2.19 -3.75
C ASN A 120 0.44 0.82 -4.17
N ASP A 121 0.89 -0.02 -3.24
CA ASP A 121 1.52 -1.31 -3.51
C ASP A 121 0.54 -2.36 -4.07
N THR A 122 -0.71 -2.35 -3.57
CA THR A 122 -1.80 -3.24 -3.99
C THR A 122 -3.04 -2.43 -4.36
N VAL A 123 -3.77 -2.85 -5.40
CA VAL A 123 -5.00 -2.19 -5.84
C VAL A 123 -6.15 -3.18 -5.90
N ILE A 124 -7.19 -2.97 -5.10
CA ILE A 124 -8.44 -3.72 -5.15
C ILE A 124 -9.39 -3.02 -6.13
N ILE A 125 -9.94 -3.77 -7.08
CA ILE A 125 -10.80 -3.23 -8.13
C ILE A 125 -12.15 -3.93 -8.13
N LEU A 126 -13.21 -3.18 -7.88
CA LEU A 126 -14.59 -3.63 -8.02
C LEU A 126 -15.08 -3.23 -9.41
N GLY A 127 -15.14 -4.18 -10.34
CA GLY A 127 -15.46 -3.86 -11.73
C GLY A 127 -15.98 -5.04 -12.52
N SER A 128 -16.29 -4.81 -13.78
CA SER A 128 -16.56 -5.92 -14.70
C SER A 128 -15.28 -6.67 -15.06
N ASN A 129 -15.44 -7.92 -15.48
CA ASN A 129 -14.38 -8.76 -16.04
C ASN A 129 -13.44 -8.03 -17.02
N MET A 130 -13.97 -7.27 -17.97
CA MET A 130 -13.15 -6.51 -18.94
C MET A 130 -12.43 -5.32 -18.31
N ARG A 131 -13.07 -4.61 -17.38
CA ARG A 131 -12.48 -3.41 -16.73
C ARG A 131 -11.38 -3.79 -15.76
N ILE A 132 -11.52 -4.90 -15.05
CA ILE A 132 -10.46 -5.47 -14.21
C ILE A 132 -9.23 -5.77 -15.06
N LYS A 133 -9.38 -6.54 -16.14
CA LYS A 133 -8.27 -6.86 -17.07
C LYS A 133 -7.58 -5.63 -17.65
N LEU A 134 -8.36 -4.60 -17.98
CA LEU A 134 -7.81 -3.35 -18.49
C LEU A 134 -6.93 -2.67 -17.45
N ILE A 135 -7.38 -2.58 -16.20
CA ILE A 135 -6.58 -1.96 -15.15
C ILE A 135 -5.37 -2.84 -14.79
N GLU A 136 -5.50 -4.16 -14.73
CA GLU A 136 -4.38 -5.09 -14.56
C GLU A 136 -3.29 -4.88 -15.62
N ALA A 137 -3.68 -4.66 -16.88
CA ALA A 137 -2.72 -4.36 -17.96
C ALA A 137 -2.10 -2.96 -17.87
N MET A 138 -2.76 -2.00 -17.22
CA MET A 138 -2.29 -0.62 -17.06
C MET A 138 -1.44 -0.41 -15.80
N LEU A 139 -1.70 -1.19 -14.76
CA LEU A 139 -1.04 -1.11 -13.47
C LEU A 139 -0.02 -2.24 -13.38
N ASP A 140 1.25 -1.91 -13.60
CA ASP A 140 2.39 -2.82 -13.41
C ASP A 140 2.64 -3.10 -11.91
N LYS A 141 1.66 -3.70 -11.23
CA LYS A 141 1.63 -3.98 -9.79
C LYS A 141 0.54 -4.99 -9.43
N GLU A 142 0.47 -5.35 -8.15
CA GLU A 142 -0.52 -6.30 -7.64
C GLU A 142 -1.94 -5.70 -7.69
N VAL A 143 -2.79 -6.30 -8.52
CA VAL A 143 -4.20 -5.94 -8.67
C VAL A 143 -5.06 -7.12 -8.25
N ILE A 144 -6.08 -6.83 -7.44
CA ILE A 144 -7.05 -7.82 -6.95
C ILE A 144 -8.42 -7.44 -7.50
N GLY A 145 -8.82 -8.13 -8.57
CA GLY A 145 -10.12 -7.95 -9.20
C GLY A 145 -11.25 -8.63 -8.44
N VAL A 146 -12.28 -7.86 -8.09
CA VAL A 146 -13.57 -8.34 -7.59
C VAL A 146 -14.61 -8.09 -8.67
N GLN A 147 -15.01 -9.17 -9.34
CA GLN A 147 -15.98 -9.08 -10.42
C GLN A 147 -17.38 -8.80 -9.86
N ILE A 148 -17.97 -7.67 -10.25
CA ILE A 148 -19.34 -7.26 -9.87
C ILE A 148 -20.36 -7.42 -11.02
N GLY A 149 -19.90 -7.84 -12.21
CA GLY A 149 -20.75 -8.04 -13.38
C GLY A 149 -19.95 -8.21 -14.68
N GLU A 150 -20.64 -8.25 -15.81
CA GLU A 150 -20.05 -8.25 -17.16
C GLU A 150 -20.15 -6.86 -17.81
N SER A 151 -19.18 -6.52 -18.67
CA SER A 151 -19.21 -5.26 -19.40
C SER A 151 -20.25 -5.28 -20.54
N PRO A 152 -21.00 -4.17 -20.76
CA PRO A 152 -21.06 -2.96 -19.96
C PRO A 152 -21.97 -3.11 -18.73
N ILE A 153 -21.55 -2.56 -17.58
CA ILE A 153 -22.40 -2.44 -16.39
C ILE A 153 -23.05 -1.05 -16.43
N ALA A 154 -24.37 -1.01 -16.54
CA ALA A 154 -25.16 0.23 -16.59
C ALA A 154 -25.99 0.48 -15.33
N GLU A 155 -25.95 -0.43 -14.37
CA GLU A 155 -26.72 -0.40 -13.13
C GLU A 155 -25.80 -0.60 -11.93
N ASP A 156 -26.09 0.13 -10.85
CA ASP A 156 -25.32 0.04 -9.60
C ASP A 156 -25.38 -1.38 -9.04
N LYS A 157 -24.21 -1.91 -8.65
CA LYS A 157 -24.11 -3.24 -8.05
C LYS A 157 -23.86 -3.14 -6.55
N TYR A 158 -24.62 -3.92 -5.79
CA TYR A 158 -24.39 -4.08 -4.36
C TYR A 158 -23.24 -5.08 -4.15
N LEU A 159 -22.32 -4.76 -3.24
CA LEU A 159 -21.28 -5.69 -2.79
C LEU A 159 -21.39 -5.86 -1.28
N GLU A 160 -21.48 -7.10 -0.81
CA GLU A 160 -21.48 -7.39 0.61
C GLU A 160 -20.16 -6.91 1.27
N PRO A 161 -20.21 -6.05 2.32
CA PRO A 161 -19.00 -5.48 2.91
C PRO A 161 -18.08 -6.52 3.56
N ALA A 162 -18.63 -7.67 3.95
CA ALA A 162 -17.85 -8.80 4.46
C ALA A 162 -16.83 -9.30 3.42
N ILE A 163 -17.17 -9.28 2.12
CA ILE A 163 -16.27 -9.68 1.04
C ILE A 163 -15.05 -8.76 1.01
N LEU A 164 -15.26 -7.43 1.06
CA LEU A 164 -14.16 -6.47 1.08
C LEU A 164 -13.27 -6.65 2.32
N ARG A 165 -13.88 -6.83 3.49
CA ARG A 165 -13.16 -7.08 4.74
C ARG A 165 -12.28 -8.33 4.66
N ASP A 166 -12.81 -9.43 4.14
CA ASP A 166 -12.07 -10.68 3.99
C ASP A 166 -10.90 -10.57 3.02
N ILE A 167 -11.06 -9.78 1.95
CA ILE A 167 -9.98 -9.50 1.00
C ILE A 167 -8.87 -8.71 1.69
N VAL A 168 -9.18 -7.59 2.34
CA VAL A 168 -8.17 -6.72 2.97
C VAL A 168 -7.37 -7.47 4.04
N ARG A 169 -8.05 -8.32 4.83
CA ARG A 169 -7.41 -9.14 5.88
C ARG A 169 -6.49 -10.25 5.36
N LYS A 170 -6.61 -10.66 4.10
CA LYS A 170 -5.72 -11.66 3.48
C LYS A 170 -4.46 -11.04 2.87
N ILE A 171 -4.49 -9.73 2.59
CA ILE A 171 -3.40 -8.99 1.95
C ILE A 171 -2.47 -8.34 2.99
N ARG A 172 -2.99 -8.08 4.19
CA ARG A 172 -2.26 -7.55 5.35
C ARG A 172 -1.78 -8.66 6.27
#